data_AF-A0A259HHH1-F1
#
_entry.id   AF-A0A259HHH1-F1
#
_cell.length_a   1.000
_cell.length_b   1.000
_cell.length_c   1.000
_cell.angle_alpha   90.00
_cell.angle_beta   90.00
_cell.angle_gamma   90.00
#
_symmetry.space_group_name_H-M   'P 1'
#
loop_
_entity.id
_entity.type
_entity.pdbx_description
1 polymer ?
#
loop_
_entity_poly.entity_id
_entity_poly.type
_entity_poly.pdbx_seq_one_letter_code
_entity_poly.pdbx_strand_id
1 'polypeptide(L)'
;AQGITFALSNYLYLYIWKFTPTALQVFPFLLFASVIGASLLVGPAQRRWGKAGTVIRMAPLGMVFWAGPLLLRWQGLWAEDGSTGAIAGMFACTVLSNTFTVTGTMTLWSMVADVVEASEEQTGRRSEGTLSAGAFLASKCAGGLGVFITGLLLSFAGLEANTPPDQVLPEVTYRLSLAYVASIAVLALLTAAIVRRFPIDRAAHAARLARLDQVAKADPDAAGLHP
;
A
#
# COMPACT_ATOMS: atom_id res chain seq x y z
N ALA A 1 -1.38 7.82 -2.39
CA ALA A 1 -1.97 6.62 -3.03
C ALA A 1 -2.98 5.94 -2.09
N GLN A 2 -2.56 5.48 -0.90
CA GLN A 2 -3.44 4.77 0.05
C GLN A 2 -4.77 5.48 0.38
N GLY A 3 -4.74 6.78 0.69
CA GLY A 3 -5.97 7.52 1.02
C GLY A 3 -6.99 7.58 -0.13
N ILE A 4 -6.51 7.69 -1.37
CA ILE A 4 -7.39 7.69 -2.56
C ILE A 4 -7.97 6.29 -2.77
N THR A 5 -7.14 5.25 -2.64
CA THR A 5 -7.59 3.86 -2.76
C THR A 5 -8.65 3.52 -1.73
N PHE A 6 -8.46 3.90 -0.46
CA PHE A 6 -9.44 3.66 0.59
C PHE A 6 -10.78 4.34 0.28
N ALA A 7 -10.76 5.63 -0.03
CA ALA A 7 -11.97 6.39 -0.31
C ALA A 7 -12.70 5.90 -1.57
N LEU A 8 -11.97 5.56 -2.64
CA LEU A 8 -12.58 5.14 -3.90
C LEU A 8 -12.98 3.66 -3.92
N SER A 9 -12.33 2.79 -3.13
CA SER A 9 -12.61 1.35 -3.09
C SER A 9 -14.09 1.04 -2.85
N ASN A 10 -14.75 1.76 -1.95
CA ASN A 10 -16.17 1.56 -1.67
C ASN A 10 -17.05 1.86 -2.90
N TYR A 11 -16.72 2.93 -3.64
CA TYR A 11 -17.40 3.25 -4.89
C TYR A 11 -17.12 2.19 -5.97
N LEU A 12 -15.87 1.71 -6.07
CA LEU A 12 -15.55 0.65 -7.00
C LEU A 12 -16.37 -0.63 -6.71
N TYR A 13 -16.48 -1.06 -5.46
CA TYR A 13 -17.24 -2.26 -5.11
C TYR A 13 -18.74 -2.15 -5.44
N LEU A 14 -19.35 -0.99 -5.19
CA LEU A 14 -20.77 -0.78 -5.38
C LEU A 14 -21.13 -0.50 -6.85
N TYR A 15 -20.43 0.44 -7.48
CA TYR A 15 -20.78 0.96 -8.80
C TYR A 15 -20.15 0.18 -9.95
N ILE A 16 -18.90 -0.25 -9.78
CA ILE A 16 -18.15 -0.94 -10.84
C ILE A 16 -18.44 -2.44 -10.75
N TRP A 17 -18.20 -3.02 -9.59
CA TRP A 17 -18.27 -4.48 -9.41
C TRP A 17 -19.66 -5.01 -9.05
N LYS A 18 -20.63 -4.12 -8.78
CA LYS A 18 -22.01 -4.45 -8.42
C LYS A 18 -22.09 -5.59 -7.41
N PHE A 19 -21.28 -5.52 -6.35
CA PHE A 19 -21.23 -6.58 -5.36
C PHE A 19 -22.60 -6.79 -4.71
N THR A 20 -23.08 -8.02 -4.79
CA THR A 20 -24.29 -8.48 -4.08
C THR A 20 -24.13 -8.22 -2.58
N PRO A 21 -25.21 -7.91 -1.83
CA PRO A 21 -25.13 -7.68 -0.39
C PRO A 21 -24.42 -8.79 0.39
N THR A 22 -24.55 -10.04 -0.06
CA THR A 22 -23.84 -11.20 0.50
C THR A 22 -22.33 -11.14 0.29
N ALA A 23 -21.86 -10.67 -0.87
CA ALA A 23 -20.45 -10.49 -1.16
C ALA A 23 -19.81 -9.43 -0.25
N LEU A 24 -20.53 -8.33 0.03
CA LEU A 24 -20.08 -7.30 0.97
C LEU A 24 -19.97 -7.79 2.41
N GLN A 25 -20.81 -8.75 2.83
CA GLN A 25 -20.72 -9.37 4.16
C GLN A 25 -19.53 -10.35 4.28
N VAL A 26 -19.19 -11.05 3.20
CA VAL A 26 -18.04 -11.97 3.16
C VAL A 26 -16.71 -11.21 3.06
N PHE A 27 -16.74 -10.01 2.48
CA PHE A 27 -15.55 -9.21 2.21
C PHE A 27 -14.66 -8.92 3.44
N PRO A 28 -15.17 -8.52 4.62
CA PRO A 28 -14.36 -8.37 5.83
C PRO A 28 -13.63 -9.65 6.26
N PHE A 29 -14.24 -10.83 6.08
CA PHE A 29 -13.59 -12.10 6.41
C PHE A 29 -12.42 -12.39 5.46
N LEU A 30 -12.56 -12.04 4.18
CA LEU A 30 -11.47 -12.13 3.21
C LEU A 30 -10.33 -11.16 3.54
N LEU A 31 -10.66 -9.93 3.96
CA LEU A 31 -9.65 -8.99 4.45
C LEU A 31 -8.94 -9.53 5.68
N PHE A 32 -9.66 -10.13 6.62
CA PHE A 32 -9.06 -10.76 7.79
C PHE A 32 -8.11 -11.91 7.41
N ALA A 33 -8.53 -12.78 6.48
CA ALA A 33 -7.68 -13.85 5.96
C ALA A 33 -6.39 -13.31 5.30
N SER A 34 -6.49 -12.20 4.57
CA SER A 34 -5.32 -11.57 3.96
C SER A 34 -4.33 -10.99 4.99
N VAL A 35 -4.81 -10.56 6.17
CA VAL A 35 -3.93 -10.09 7.26
C VAL A 35 -3.15 -11.25 7.86
N ILE A 36 -3.79 -12.43 8.00
CA ILE A 36 -3.10 -13.67 8.40
C ILE A 36 -2.05 -14.04 7.34
N GLY A 37 -2.40 -13.95 6.05
CA GLY A 37 -1.44 -14.14 4.97
C GLY A 37 -0.26 -13.15 5.07
N ALA A 38 -0.53 -11.88 5.37
CA ALA A 38 0.47 -10.84 5.44
C ALA A 38 1.43 -11.02 6.62
N SER A 39 0.92 -11.44 7.78
CA SER A 39 1.73 -11.71 8.98
C SER A 39 2.61 -12.95 8.80
N LEU A 40 2.15 -13.96 8.08
CA LEU A 40 2.97 -15.11 7.71
C LEU A 40 4.02 -14.76 6.65
N LEU A 41 3.72 -13.82 5.74
CA LEU A 41 4.60 -13.43 4.63
C LEU A 41 5.67 -12.41 5.05
N VAL A 42 5.43 -11.60 6.09
CA VAL A 42 6.37 -10.54 6.50
C VAL A 42 7.73 -11.08 6.93
N GLY A 43 7.76 -12.14 7.73
CA GLY A 43 8.99 -12.79 8.20
C GLY A 43 9.88 -13.31 7.06
N PRO A 44 9.39 -14.19 6.18
CA PRO A 44 10.20 -14.70 5.06
C PRO A 44 10.57 -13.60 4.07
N ALA A 45 9.69 -12.63 3.80
CA ALA A 45 10.00 -11.52 2.91
C ALA A 45 11.15 -10.66 3.44
N GLN A 46 11.10 -10.29 4.73
CA GLN A 46 12.16 -9.51 5.38
C GLN A 46 13.47 -10.28 5.45
N ARG A 47 13.46 -11.58 5.72
CA ARG A 47 14.67 -12.43 5.71
C ARG A 47 15.32 -12.52 4.34
N ARG A 48 14.53 -12.60 3.27
CA ARG A 48 15.04 -12.77 1.90
C ARG A 48 15.54 -11.47 1.27
N TRP A 49 14.91 -10.33 1.59
CA TRP A 49 15.14 -9.08 0.88
C TRP A 49 15.53 -7.89 1.77
N GLY A 50 15.55 -8.07 3.09
CA GLY A 50 15.66 -6.98 4.06
C GLY A 50 14.37 -6.14 4.14
N LYS A 51 14.31 -5.24 5.12
CA LYS A 51 13.13 -4.38 5.33
C LYS A 51 12.87 -3.46 4.12
N ALA A 52 13.87 -2.69 3.69
CA ALA A 52 13.74 -1.78 2.54
C ALA A 52 13.42 -2.52 1.23
N GLY A 53 14.08 -3.66 0.98
CA GLY A 53 13.84 -4.46 -0.21
C GLY A 53 12.46 -5.14 -0.23
N THR A 54 11.87 -5.40 0.93
CA THR A 54 10.49 -5.89 1.06
C THR A 54 9.50 -4.80 0.69
N VAL A 55 9.65 -3.58 1.25
CA VAL A 55 8.76 -2.45 0.95
C VAL A 55 8.76 -2.12 -0.55
N ILE A 56 9.95 -2.02 -1.16
CA ILE A 56 10.11 -1.66 -2.57
C ILE A 56 9.45 -2.67 -3.52
N ARG A 57 9.42 -3.96 -3.15
CA ARG A 57 8.84 -5.02 -3.99
C ARG A 57 7.35 -5.25 -3.72
N MET A 58 6.94 -5.22 -2.45
CA MET A 58 5.57 -5.54 -2.06
C MET A 58 4.58 -4.42 -2.37
N ALA A 59 5.00 -3.15 -2.27
CA ALA A 59 4.15 -2.00 -2.59
C ALA A 59 3.67 -2.00 -4.07
N PRO A 60 4.54 -2.12 -5.09
CA PRO A 60 4.08 -2.19 -6.48
C PRO A 60 3.33 -3.50 -6.77
N LEU A 61 3.70 -4.63 -6.16
CA LEU A 61 3.00 -5.90 -6.35
C LEU A 61 1.53 -5.78 -5.91
N GLY A 62 1.29 -5.25 -4.71
CA GLY A 62 -0.06 -5.00 -4.20
C GLY A 62 -0.84 -4.07 -5.14
N MET A 63 -0.20 -3.01 -5.63
CA MET A 63 -0.82 -2.08 -6.56
C MET A 63 -1.16 -2.71 -7.92
N VAL A 64 -0.35 -3.64 -8.42
CA VAL A 64 -0.62 -4.39 -9.65
C VAL A 64 -1.81 -5.33 -9.45
N PHE A 65 -1.90 -6.04 -8.33
CA PHE A 65 -3.07 -6.89 -8.04
C PHE A 65 -4.35 -6.08 -7.80
N TRP A 66 -4.23 -4.82 -7.38
CA TRP A 66 -5.37 -3.91 -7.22
C TRP A 66 -5.84 -3.29 -8.55
N ALA A 67 -4.91 -2.73 -9.32
CA ALA A 67 -5.23 -2.07 -10.59
C ALA A 67 -5.40 -3.06 -11.76
N GLY A 68 -4.81 -4.25 -11.65
CA GLY A 68 -4.84 -5.30 -12.67
C GLY A 68 -6.25 -5.70 -13.09
N PRO A 69 -7.16 -6.07 -12.17
CA PRO A 69 -8.55 -6.38 -12.51
C PRO A 69 -9.27 -5.24 -13.23
N LEU A 70 -8.98 -3.99 -12.84
CA LEU A 70 -9.56 -2.80 -13.46
C LEU A 70 -9.07 -2.64 -14.91
N LEU A 71 -7.78 -2.89 -15.16
CA LEU A 71 -7.18 -2.88 -16.50
C LEU A 71 -7.65 -4.05 -17.37
N LEU A 72 -7.79 -5.26 -16.81
CA LEU A 72 -8.31 -6.43 -17.52
C LEU A 72 -9.78 -6.23 -17.93
N ARG A 73 -10.58 -5.64 -17.04
CA ARG A 73 -11.95 -5.23 -17.35
C ARG A 73 -11.99 -4.22 -18.48
N TRP A 74 -11.07 -3.25 -18.50
CA TRP A 74 -11.00 -2.28 -19.59
C TRP A 74 -10.65 -2.92 -20.94
N GLN A 75 -9.81 -3.95 -20.95
CA GLN A 75 -9.49 -4.71 -22.17
C GLN A 75 -10.59 -5.69 -22.60
N GLY A 76 -11.71 -5.77 -21.86
CA GLY A 76 -12.80 -6.71 -22.14
C GLY A 76 -12.44 -8.18 -21.86
N LEU A 77 -11.32 -8.43 -21.18
CA LEU A 77 -10.83 -9.78 -20.84
C LEU A 77 -11.39 -10.29 -19.50
N TRP A 78 -12.24 -9.51 -18.84
CA TRP A 78 -12.86 -9.87 -17.57
C TRP A 78 -14.22 -10.51 -17.77
N ALA A 79 -14.58 -11.46 -16.89
CA ALA A 79 -15.90 -12.09 -16.90
C ALA A 79 -17.01 -11.07 -16.68
N GLU A 80 -18.22 -11.34 -17.19
CA GLU A 80 -19.36 -10.43 -17.10
C GLU A 80 -19.58 -9.93 -15.67
N ASP A 81 -19.83 -8.62 -15.56
CA ASP A 81 -20.02 -7.93 -14.29
C ASP A 81 -21.19 -8.54 -13.50
N GLY A 82 -20.95 -8.93 -12.25
CA GLY A 82 -21.94 -9.60 -11.39
C GLY A 82 -21.97 -11.13 -11.52
N SER A 83 -21.22 -11.73 -12.44
CA SER A 83 -21.05 -13.19 -12.49
C SER A 83 -20.25 -13.71 -11.29
N THR A 84 -20.52 -14.95 -10.85
CA THR A 84 -19.77 -15.60 -9.77
C THR A 84 -18.27 -15.67 -10.06
N GLY A 85 -17.89 -15.84 -11.34
CA GLY A 85 -16.50 -15.85 -11.78
C GLY A 85 -15.81 -14.49 -11.62
N ALA A 86 -16.49 -13.39 -11.98
CA ALA A 86 -15.95 -12.04 -11.83
C ALA A 86 -15.74 -11.68 -10.34
N ILE A 87 -16.70 -12.04 -9.48
CA ILE A 87 -16.63 -11.78 -8.03
C ILE A 87 -15.50 -12.61 -7.40
N ALA A 88 -15.40 -13.90 -7.72
CA ALA A 88 -14.35 -14.77 -7.19
C ALA A 88 -12.95 -14.31 -7.63
N GLY A 89 -12.78 -13.92 -8.90
CA GLY A 89 -11.52 -13.36 -9.42
C GLY A 89 -11.13 -12.06 -8.73
N MET A 90 -12.10 -11.17 -8.49
CA MET A 90 -11.89 -9.93 -7.75
C MET A 90 -11.50 -10.19 -6.30
N PHE A 91 -12.14 -11.15 -5.63
CA PHE A 91 -11.79 -11.54 -4.27
C PHE A 91 -10.38 -12.10 -4.18
N ALA A 92 -9.97 -12.98 -5.09
CA ALA A 92 -8.60 -13.50 -5.12
C ALA A 92 -7.58 -12.37 -5.31
N CYS A 93 -7.81 -11.47 -6.27
CA CYS A 93 -6.93 -10.33 -6.52
C CYS A 93 -6.90 -9.36 -5.33
N THR A 94 -8.04 -9.14 -4.66
CA THR A 94 -8.13 -8.24 -3.51
C THR A 94 -7.42 -8.81 -2.29
N VAL A 95 -7.56 -10.12 -2.03
CA VAL A 95 -6.84 -10.81 -0.95
C VAL A 95 -5.33 -10.71 -1.19
N LEU A 96 -4.87 -11.01 -2.41
CA LEU A 96 -3.44 -10.91 -2.75
C LEU A 96 -2.94 -9.47 -2.64
N SER A 97 -3.64 -8.52 -3.24
CA SER A 97 -3.33 -7.09 -3.17
C SER A 97 -3.20 -6.61 -1.72
N ASN A 98 -4.21 -6.92 -0.90
CA ASN A 98 -4.21 -6.49 0.50
C ASN A 98 -3.10 -7.18 1.29
N THR A 99 -2.83 -8.46 1.03
CA THR A 99 -1.72 -9.20 1.66
C THR A 99 -0.38 -8.49 1.43
N PHE A 100 -0.03 -8.21 0.17
CA PHE A 100 1.23 -7.54 -0.17
C PHE A 100 1.30 -6.11 0.37
N THR A 101 0.18 -5.38 0.27
CA THR A 101 0.10 -3.99 0.74
C THR A 101 0.27 -3.90 2.26
N VAL A 102 -0.36 -4.81 3.02
CA VAL A 102 -0.25 -4.88 4.48
C VAL A 102 1.17 -5.29 4.88
N THR A 103 1.76 -6.30 4.25
CA THR A 103 3.16 -6.70 4.51
C THR A 103 4.14 -5.55 4.29
N GLY A 104 3.98 -4.81 3.19
CA GLY A 104 4.80 -3.62 2.90
C GLY A 104 4.62 -2.51 3.94
N THR A 105 3.37 -2.26 4.35
CA THR A 105 3.05 -1.22 5.33
C THR A 105 3.56 -1.57 6.73
N MET A 106 3.42 -2.82 7.17
CA MET A 106 3.99 -3.32 8.44
C MET A 106 5.52 -3.12 8.47
N THR A 107 6.19 -3.47 7.37
CA THR A 107 7.64 -3.31 7.27
C THR A 107 8.04 -1.83 7.28
N LEU A 108 7.27 -0.97 6.62
CA LEU A 108 7.52 0.48 6.61
C LEU A 108 7.44 1.07 8.02
N TRP A 109 6.41 0.73 8.80
CA TRP A 109 6.30 1.19 10.19
C TRP A 109 7.42 0.65 11.09
N SER A 110 7.85 -0.59 10.87
CA SER A 110 9.04 -1.11 11.54
C SER A 110 10.30 -0.32 11.20
N MET A 111 10.48 0.11 9.93
CA MET A 111 11.61 0.96 9.55
C MET A 111 11.54 2.36 10.19
N VAL A 112 10.35 2.92 10.36
CA VAL A 112 10.18 4.18 11.10
C VAL A 112 10.65 4.02 12.53
N ALA A 113 10.28 2.92 13.21
CA ALA A 113 10.76 2.61 14.55
C ALA A 113 12.30 2.48 14.59
N ASP A 114 12.91 1.76 13.64
CA ASP A 114 14.38 1.63 13.57
C ASP A 114 15.08 3.00 13.40
N VAL A 115 14.47 3.93 12.65
CA VAL A 115 15.00 5.29 12.45
C VAL A 115 14.89 6.12 13.73
N VAL A 116 13.79 5.95 14.46
CA VAL A 116 13.58 6.60 15.75
C VAL A 116 14.64 6.15 16.75
N GLU A 117 14.88 4.85 16.85
CA GLU A 117 15.91 4.25 17.70
C GLU A 117 17.32 4.72 17.30
N ALA A 118 17.65 4.70 16.01
CA ALA A 118 18.94 5.18 15.52
C ALA A 118 19.15 6.69 15.77
N SER A 119 18.07 7.49 15.77
CA SER A 119 18.14 8.92 16.11
C SER A 119 18.39 9.12 17.61
N GLU A 120 17.86 8.26 18.46
CA GLU A 120 18.13 8.30 19.91
C GLU A 120 19.58 7.95 20.22
N GLU A 121 20.12 6.90 19.58
CA GLU A 121 21.51 6.47 19.73
C GLU A 121 22.52 7.57 19.33
N GLN A 122 22.25 8.31 18.24
CA GLN A 122 23.15 9.35 17.74
C GLN A 122 23.07 10.67 18.53
N THR A 123 21.90 11.01 19.07
CA THR A 123 21.67 12.32 19.70
C THR A 123 21.65 12.26 21.22
N GLY A 124 21.50 11.07 21.82
CA GLY A 124 21.32 10.87 23.26
C GLY A 124 20.03 11.48 23.81
N ARG A 125 19.12 11.95 22.93
CA ARG A 125 17.87 12.62 23.31
C ARG A 125 16.70 11.71 22.96
N ARG A 126 15.91 11.37 23.98
CA ARG A 126 14.66 10.61 23.83
C ARG A 126 13.64 11.41 23.02
N SER A 127 13.62 11.18 21.70
CA SER A 127 12.79 11.90 20.72
C SER A 127 11.74 11.00 20.07
N GLU A 128 11.52 9.82 20.66
CA GLU A 128 10.66 8.75 20.15
C GLU A 128 9.24 9.22 19.88
N GLY A 129 8.65 9.93 20.85
CA GLY A 129 7.31 10.48 20.74
C GLY A 129 7.19 11.52 19.62
N THR A 130 8.18 12.40 19.45
CA THR A 130 8.12 13.50 18.48
C THR A 130 8.29 13.00 17.05
N LEU A 131 9.22 12.08 16.81
CA LEU A 131 9.44 11.48 15.49
C LEU A 131 8.27 10.57 15.08
N SER A 132 7.76 9.76 16.01
CA SER A 132 6.59 8.92 15.76
C SER A 132 5.34 9.77 15.53
N ALA A 133 5.11 10.82 16.34
CA ALA A 133 4.00 11.75 16.14
C ALA A 133 4.10 12.47 14.77
N GLY A 134 5.31 12.85 14.35
CA GLY A 134 5.55 13.42 13.03
C GLY A 134 5.17 12.46 11.89
N ALA A 135 5.60 11.20 11.98
CA ALA A 135 5.26 10.17 11.00
C ALA A 135 3.74 9.91 10.95
N PHE A 136 3.08 9.83 12.11
CA PHE A 136 1.63 9.68 12.19
C PHE A 136 0.90 10.88 11.60
N LEU A 137 1.30 12.11 11.95
CA LEU A 137 0.69 13.34 11.40
C LEU A 137 0.83 13.39 9.88
N ALA A 138 2.02 13.10 9.35
CA ALA A 138 2.25 13.03 7.91
C ALA A 138 1.34 11.98 7.24
N SER A 139 1.18 10.81 7.85
CA SER A 139 0.28 9.76 7.33
C SER A 139 -1.19 10.21 7.30
N LYS A 140 -1.63 10.96 8.32
CA LYS A 140 -3.00 11.50 8.41
C LYS A 140 -3.24 12.60 7.40
N CYS A 141 -2.31 13.54 7.24
CA CYS A 141 -2.37 14.57 6.20
C CYS A 141 -2.41 13.94 4.80
N ALA A 142 -1.56 12.93 4.53
CA ALA A 142 -1.58 12.19 3.26
C ALA A 142 -2.91 11.44 3.04
N GLY A 143 -3.49 10.87 4.10
CA GLY A 143 -4.82 10.27 4.09
C GLY A 143 -5.90 11.28 3.73
N GLY A 144 -5.96 12.40 4.43
CA GLY A 144 -6.93 13.48 4.23
C GLY A 144 -6.84 14.10 2.84
N LEU A 145 -5.63 14.40 2.36
CA LEU A 145 -5.40 14.84 0.97
C LEU A 145 -5.89 13.80 -0.04
N GLY A 146 -5.72 12.50 0.25
CA GLY A 146 -6.24 11.44 -0.60
C GLY A 146 -7.77 11.43 -0.68
N VAL A 147 -8.46 11.60 0.45
CA VAL A 147 -9.93 11.70 0.47
C VAL A 147 -10.40 12.94 -0.29
N PHE A 148 -9.74 14.09 -0.09
CA PHE A 148 -10.05 15.32 -0.82
C PHE A 148 -9.90 15.16 -2.34
N ILE A 149 -8.78 14.59 -2.79
CA ILE A 149 -8.55 14.30 -4.22
C ILE A 149 -9.62 13.33 -4.75
N THR A 150 -10.04 12.35 -3.94
CA THR A 150 -11.12 11.43 -4.33
C THR A 150 -12.43 12.16 -4.59
N GLY A 151 -12.80 13.13 -3.75
CA GLY A 151 -13.96 13.98 -3.98
C GLY A 151 -13.87 14.77 -5.29
N LEU A 152 -12.69 15.31 -5.61
CA LEU A 152 -12.45 15.99 -6.89
C LEU A 152 -12.58 15.04 -8.09
N LEU A 153 -12.05 13.81 -7.98
CA LEU A 153 -12.19 12.80 -9.03
C LEU A 153 -13.66 12.41 -9.25
N LEU A 154 -14.43 12.29 -8.16
CA LEU A 154 -15.85 11.96 -8.24
C LEU A 154 -16.66 13.08 -8.89
N SER A 155 -16.39 14.32 -8.51
CA SER A 155 -16.99 15.52 -9.13
C SER A 155 -16.61 15.62 -10.62
N PHE A 156 -15.35 15.35 -10.97
CA PHE A 156 -14.89 15.33 -12.37
C PHE A 156 -15.54 14.22 -13.20
N ALA A 157 -15.80 13.05 -12.60
CA ALA A 157 -16.50 11.96 -13.26
C ALA A 157 -18.00 12.27 -13.48
N GLY A 158 -18.56 13.23 -12.73
CA GLY A 158 -19.97 13.60 -12.81
C GLY A 158 -20.89 12.64 -12.07
N LEU A 159 -20.38 11.94 -11.05
CA LEU A 159 -21.22 11.09 -10.20
C LEU A 159 -22.01 11.99 -9.23
N GLU A 160 -23.32 12.09 -9.43
CA GLU A 160 -24.19 12.85 -8.53
C GLU A 160 -24.31 12.16 -7.17
N ALA A 161 -24.53 12.96 -6.12
CA ALA A 161 -24.70 12.44 -4.78
C ALA A 161 -25.99 11.61 -4.70
N ASN A 162 -25.89 10.40 -4.16
CA ASN A 162 -27.00 9.43 -4.00
C ASN A 162 -27.54 8.80 -5.29
N THR A 163 -26.83 8.85 -6.43
CA THR A 163 -27.23 8.06 -7.60
C THR A 163 -27.12 6.57 -7.27
N PRO A 164 -28.18 5.76 -7.43
CA PRO A 164 -28.10 4.34 -7.16
C PRO A 164 -27.19 3.64 -8.19
N PRO A 165 -26.45 2.58 -7.81
CA PRO A 165 -25.45 1.93 -8.67
C PRO A 165 -25.98 1.44 -10.04
N ASP A 166 -27.26 1.15 -10.08
CA ASP A 166 -28.06 0.69 -11.22
C ASP A 166 -28.44 1.81 -12.21
N GLN A 167 -28.32 3.09 -11.80
CA GLN A 167 -28.62 4.26 -12.64
C GLN A 167 -27.37 5.00 -13.13
N VAL A 168 -26.17 4.56 -12.75
CA VAL A 168 -24.93 5.21 -13.21
C VAL A 168 -24.61 4.80 -14.64
N LEU A 169 -24.52 5.80 -15.52
CA LEU A 169 -24.11 5.63 -16.91
C LEU A 169 -22.73 4.93 -16.99
N PRO A 170 -22.55 3.95 -17.89
CA PRO A 170 -21.27 3.27 -18.09
C PRO A 170 -20.09 4.23 -18.35
N GLU A 171 -20.37 5.38 -18.97
CA GLU A 171 -19.38 6.42 -19.25
C GLU A 171 -18.84 7.12 -17.99
N VAL A 172 -19.68 7.33 -16.97
CA VAL A 172 -19.26 7.91 -15.67
C VAL A 172 -18.32 6.96 -14.96
N THR A 173 -18.68 5.67 -14.94
CA THR A 173 -17.85 4.59 -14.40
C THR A 173 -16.49 4.49 -15.10
N TYR A 174 -16.49 4.62 -16.44
CA TYR A 174 -15.27 4.63 -17.23
C TYR A 174 -14.37 5.84 -16.92
N ARG A 175 -14.92 7.06 -16.90
CA ARG A 175 -14.19 8.29 -16.56
C ARG A 175 -13.59 8.22 -15.15
N LEU A 176 -14.35 7.69 -14.19
CA LEU A 176 -13.90 7.55 -12.80
C LEU A 176 -12.73 6.56 -12.67
N SER A 177 -12.83 5.40 -13.31
CA SER A 177 -11.78 4.38 -13.28
C SER A 177 -10.51 4.83 -14.01
N LEU A 178 -10.63 5.53 -15.15
CA LEU A 178 -9.50 6.13 -15.84
C LEU A 178 -8.82 7.22 -14.98
N ALA A 179 -9.61 8.13 -14.41
CA ALA A 179 -9.09 9.21 -13.58
C ALA A 179 -8.40 8.67 -12.31
N TYR A 180 -8.90 7.57 -11.75
CA TYR A 180 -8.28 6.85 -10.65
C TYR A 180 -6.92 6.25 -11.02
N VAL A 181 -6.86 5.48 -12.12
CA VAL A 181 -5.60 4.87 -12.60
C VAL A 181 -4.56 5.94 -12.91
N ALA A 182 -4.96 7.02 -13.59
CA ALA A 182 -4.09 8.15 -13.88
C ALA A 182 -3.55 8.81 -12.60
N SER A 183 -4.42 9.06 -11.62
CA SER A 183 -4.04 9.67 -10.34
C SER A 183 -3.03 8.81 -9.57
N ILE A 184 -3.25 7.51 -9.54
CA ILE A 184 -2.34 6.57 -8.92
C ILE A 184 -1.00 6.51 -9.66
N ALA A 185 -1.02 6.49 -10.99
CA ALA A 185 0.19 6.49 -11.80
C ALA A 185 1.03 7.76 -11.54
N VAL A 186 0.39 8.93 -11.53
CA VAL A 186 1.04 10.21 -11.20
C VAL A 186 1.63 10.18 -9.78
N LEU A 187 0.88 9.69 -8.80
CA LEU A 187 1.39 9.58 -7.42
C LEU A 187 2.55 8.58 -7.31
N ALA A 188 2.51 7.48 -8.04
CA ALA A 188 3.60 6.52 -8.09
C ALA A 188 4.85 7.12 -8.74
N LEU A 189 4.71 7.88 -9.83
CA LEU A 189 5.80 8.60 -10.47
C LEU A 189 6.39 9.69 -9.57
N LEU A 190 5.54 10.46 -8.88
CA LEU A 190 5.97 11.45 -7.89
C LEU A 190 6.71 10.79 -6.73
N THR A 191 6.18 9.67 -6.22
CA THR A 191 6.85 8.89 -5.17
C THR A 191 8.21 8.38 -5.66
N ALA A 192 8.28 7.83 -6.87
CA ALA A 192 9.53 7.38 -7.47
C ALA A 192 10.53 8.54 -7.67
N ALA A 193 10.06 9.72 -8.08
CA ALA A 193 10.90 10.92 -8.24
C ALA A 193 11.43 11.43 -6.89
N ILE A 194 10.58 11.46 -5.86
CA ILE A 194 10.97 11.83 -4.48
C ILE A 194 11.96 10.82 -3.91
N VAL A 195 11.70 9.52 -4.09
CA VAL A 195 12.59 8.44 -3.65
C VAL A 195 13.93 8.48 -4.39
N ARG A 196 13.98 8.85 -5.67
CA ARG A 196 15.26 9.08 -6.38
C ARG A 196 16.07 10.25 -5.81
N ARG A 197 15.40 11.21 -5.17
CA ARG A 197 16.03 12.39 -4.55
C ARG A 197 16.37 12.17 -3.08
N PHE A 198 15.74 11.20 -2.43
CA PHE A 198 16.13 10.72 -1.11
C PHE A 198 17.35 9.82 -1.25
N PRO A 199 18.50 10.15 -0.64
CA PRO A 199 19.63 9.25 -0.54
C PRO A 199 19.30 8.17 0.50
N ILE A 200 18.29 7.33 0.22
CA ILE A 200 18.31 5.95 0.74
C ILE A 200 19.31 5.23 -0.14
N ASP A 201 20.56 5.66 0.01
CA ASP A 201 21.67 5.23 -0.79
C ASP A 201 21.89 3.76 -0.44
N ARG A 202 21.68 2.88 -1.43
CA ARG A 202 22.14 1.50 -1.30
C ARG A 202 23.61 1.47 -0.88
N ALA A 203 24.41 2.49 -1.19
CA ALA A 203 25.77 2.61 -0.68
C ALA A 203 25.85 3.03 0.79
N ALA A 204 24.93 3.83 1.36
CA ALA A 204 24.88 4.08 2.80
C ALA A 204 24.42 2.82 3.59
N HIS A 205 23.46 2.07 3.04
CA HIS A 205 23.05 0.79 3.61
C HIS A 205 24.14 -0.28 3.49
N ALA A 206 24.80 -0.37 2.33
CA ALA A 206 25.93 -1.26 2.10
C ALA A 206 27.16 -0.86 2.91
N ALA A 207 27.41 0.44 3.12
CA ALA A 207 28.48 0.93 3.99
C ALA A 207 28.20 0.62 5.47
N ARG A 208 26.93 0.69 5.91
CA ARG A 208 26.53 0.27 7.27
C ARG A 208 26.69 -1.23 7.46
N LEU A 209 26.31 -2.04 6.47
CA LEU A 209 26.54 -3.49 6.44
C LEU A 209 28.05 -3.84 6.42
N ALA A 210 28.84 -3.13 5.62
CA ALA A 210 30.29 -3.34 5.56
C ALA A 210 30.99 -2.96 6.86
N ARG A 211 30.52 -1.89 7.54
CA ARG A 211 31.01 -1.53 8.88
C ARG A 211 30.66 -2.60 9.92
N LEU A 212 29.45 -3.12 9.90
CA LEU A 212 29.02 -4.19 10.82
C LEU A 212 29.81 -5.50 10.58
N ASP A 213 30.08 -5.85 9.32
CA ASP A 213 30.90 -7.02 8.97
C ASP A 213 32.38 -6.83 9.35
N GLN A 214 32.91 -5.60 9.26
CA GLN A 214 34.26 -5.28 9.75
C GLN A 214 34.37 -5.34 11.27
N VAL A 215 33.35 -4.88 12.00
CA VAL A 215 33.32 -5.00 13.47
C VAL A 215 33.21 -6.46 13.91
N ALA A 216 32.36 -7.25 13.25
CA ALA A 216 32.23 -8.69 13.52
C ALA A 216 33.50 -9.50 13.19
N LYS A 217 34.29 -9.05 12.20
CA LYS A 217 35.60 -9.65 11.87
C LYS A 217 36.74 -9.16 12.77
N ALA A 218 36.65 -7.94 13.29
CA ALA A 218 37.65 -7.36 14.17
C ALA A 218 37.50 -7.85 15.62
N ASP A 219 36.31 -8.31 16.01
CA ASP A 219 36.06 -8.91 17.33
C ASP A 219 35.20 -10.17 17.22
N PRO A 220 35.81 -11.34 16.91
CA PRO A 220 35.10 -12.62 16.83
C PRO A 220 34.55 -13.11 18.19
N ASP A 221 34.94 -12.47 19.30
CA ASP A 221 34.51 -12.82 20.67
C ASP A 221 33.53 -11.80 21.28
N ALA A 222 33.11 -10.77 20.56
CA ALA A 222 32.06 -9.83 20.99
C ALA A 222 30.63 -10.44 20.95
N ALA A 223 30.48 -11.70 21.34
CA ALA A 223 29.20 -12.33 21.66
C ALA A 223 28.50 -11.71 22.89
N GLY A 224 29.01 -10.59 23.43
CA GLY A 224 28.63 -10.03 24.73
C GLY A 224 28.00 -8.64 24.74
N LEU A 225 27.81 -7.96 23.60
CA LEU A 225 27.19 -6.63 23.58
C LEU A 225 25.90 -6.64 22.76
N HIS A 226 24.89 -7.25 23.37
CA HIS A 226 23.52 -6.81 23.23
C HIS A 226 23.37 -5.36 23.74
N PRO A 227 22.74 -4.49 22.94
CA PRO A 227 21.57 -3.75 23.37
C PRO A 227 20.29 -4.56 23.11
#